data_AF-A0A645I7P0-F1
#
_entry.id   AF-A0A645I7P0-F1
#
_cell.length_a   1.000
_cell.length_b   1.000
_cell.length_c   1.000
_cell.angle_alpha   90.00
_cell.angle_beta   90.00
_cell.angle_gamma   90.00
#
_symmetry.space_group_name_H-M   'P 1'
#
loop_
_entity.id
_entity.type
_entity.pdbx_description
1 polymer ?
#
loop_
_entity_poly.entity_id
_entity_poly.type
_entity_poly.pdbx_seq_one_letter_code
_entity_poly.pdbx_strand_id
1 'polypeptide(L)' 'MEKGAKIENSIIMQNGLIKSNSNLQNVILDKGVVISENKELKGDKKVPLVIDKNRTI' A
#
# COMPACT_ATOMS: atom_id res chain seq x y z
N MET A 1 -7.62 -7.22 -0.11
CA MET A 1 -6.59 -7.28 -1.17
C MET A 1 -7.19 -8.00 -2.36
N GLU A 2 -7.09 -7.41 -3.54
CA GLU A 2 -7.60 -8.03 -4.77
C GLU A 2 -6.51 -8.81 -5.53
N LYS A 3 -6.94 -9.57 -6.55
CA LYS A 3 -6.08 -10.46 -7.33
C LYS A 3 -4.96 -9.68 -8.04
N GLY A 4 -3.76 -10.25 -8.05
CA GLY A 4 -2.60 -9.67 -8.73
C GLY A 4 -1.88 -8.57 -7.96
N ALA A 5 -2.42 -8.11 -6.82
CA ALA A 5 -1.67 -7.23 -5.94
C ALA A 5 -0.43 -7.94 -5.37
N LYS A 6 0.69 -7.22 -5.25
CA LYS A 6 1.95 -7.68 -4.69
C LYS A 6 2.36 -6.74 -3.57
N ILE A 7 2.70 -7.31 -2.41
CA ILE A 7 3.08 -6.55 -1.22
C ILE A 7 4.34 -7.19 -0.67
N GLU A 8 5.41 -6.40 -0.58
CA GLU A 8 6.72 -6.85 -0.11
C GLU A 8 7.26 -5.88 0.94
N ASN A 9 7.78 -6.39 2.05
CA ASN A 9 8.40 -5.58 3.11
C ASN A 9 7.55 -4.38 3.57
N SER A 10 6.22 -4.55 3.59
CA SER A 10 5.25 -3.46 3.80
C SER A 10 4.29 -3.78 4.95
N ILE A 11 3.79 -2.74 5.61
CA ILE A 11 2.83 -2.81 6.71
C ILE A 11 1.52 -2.18 6.25
N ILE A 12 0.40 -2.86 6.48
CA ILE A 12 -0.94 -2.36 6.13
C ILE A 12 -1.78 -2.37 7.40
N MET A 13 -2.24 -1.19 7.82
CA MET A 13 -3.13 -1.05 8.96
C MET A 13 -4.59 -1.37 8.61
N GLN A 14 -5.42 -1.43 9.66
CA GLN A 14 -6.84 -1.79 9.61
C GLN A 14 -7.61 -0.98 8.56
N ASN A 15 -8.60 -1.60 7.92
CA ASN A 15 -9.42 -0.99 6.86
C ASN A 15 -8.62 -0.54 5.62
N GLY A 16 -7.39 -1.04 5.43
CA GLY A 16 -6.64 -0.84 4.19
C GLY A 16 -7.22 -1.67 3.03
N LEU A 17 -7.47 -1.03 1.89
CA LEU A 17 -7.91 -1.70 0.65
C LEU A 17 -6.82 -1.60 -0.41
N ILE A 18 -6.34 -2.74 -0.90
CA ILE A 18 -5.41 -2.79 -2.04
C ILE A 18 -6.13 -3.41 -3.23
N LYS A 19 -6.33 -2.63 -4.29
CA LYS A 19 -6.98 -3.05 -5.53
C LYS A 19 -6.03 -3.84 -6.44
N SER A 20 -6.61 -4.43 -7.48
CA SER A 20 -5.96 -5.38 -8.38
C SER A 20 -4.68 -4.85 -9.01
N ASN A 21 -3.70 -5.74 -9.21
CA ASN A 21 -2.41 -5.46 -9.85
C ASN A 21 -1.55 -4.35 -9.21
N SER A 22 -1.85 -3.93 -7.98
CA SER A 22 -1.04 -2.93 -7.27
C SER A 22 0.26 -3.54 -6.73
N ASN A 23 1.36 -2.82 -6.79
CA ASN A 23 2.66 -3.26 -6.31
C ASN A 23 3.14 -2.35 -5.16
N LEU A 24 3.28 -2.91 -3.96
CA LEU A 24 3.76 -2.20 -2.78
C LEU A 24 5.08 -2.81 -2.29
N GLN A 25 6.13 -2.02 -2.18
CA GLN A 25 7.40 -2.44 -1.61
C GLN A 25 7.92 -1.40 -0.63
N ASN A 26 8.26 -1.83 0.60
CA ASN A 26 8.76 -0.93 1.65
C ASN A 26 7.78 0.21 1.97
N VAL A 27 6.48 -0.10 2.09
CA VAL A 27 5.41 0.88 2.33
C VAL A 27 4.71 0.64 3.66
N ILE A 28 4.29 1.70 4.34
CA ILE A 28 3.43 1.65 5.53
C ILE A 28 2.13 2.39 5.22
N LEU A 29 1.02 1.66 5.18
CA LEU A 29 -0.32 2.23 5.02
C LEU A 29 -1.00 2.34 6.38
N ASP A 30 -1.42 3.54 6.78
CA ASP A 30 -2.22 3.76 7.99
C ASP A 30 -3.71 3.41 7.75
N LYS A 31 -4.55 3.57 8.76
CA LYS A 31 -5.93 3.07 8.78
C LYS A 31 -6.79 3.69 7.67
N GLY A 32 -7.56 2.86 6.99
CA GLY A 32 -8.53 3.32 5.99
C GLY A 32 -7.91 3.77 4.66
N VAL A 33 -6.65 3.40 4.38
CA VAL A 33 -6.01 3.75 3.10
C VAL A 33 -6.47 2.85 1.97
N VAL A 34 -6.77 3.45 0.81
CA VAL A 34 -7.17 2.75 -0.41
C VAL A 34 -6.11 2.94 -1.49
N ILE A 35 -5.55 1.84 -1.98
CA ILE A 35 -4.64 1.80 -3.12
C ILE A 35 -5.43 1.36 -4.35
N SER A 36 -5.48 2.23 -5.35
CA SER A 36 -6.16 2.03 -6.61
C SER A 36 -5.45 1.00 -7.48
N GLU A 37 -6.17 0.45 -8.44
CA GLU A 37 -5.65 -0.59 -9.33
C GLU A 37 -4.41 -0.13 -10.10
N ASN A 38 -3.51 -1.07 -10.38
CA ASN A 38 -2.28 -0.84 -11.15
C ASN A 38 -1.34 0.23 -10.56
N LYS A 39 -1.49 0.59 -9.27
CA LYS A 39 -0.59 1.53 -8.60
C LYS A 39 0.70 0.86 -8.16
N GLU A 40 1.81 1.56 -8.34
CA GLU A 40 3.10 1.15 -7.79
C GLU A 40 3.55 2.14 -6.71
N LEU A 41 3.78 1.62 -5.50
CA LEU A 41 4.29 2.35 -4.36
C LEU A 41 5.57 1.68 -3.88
N LYS A 42 6.67 2.42 -3.95
CA LYS A 42 8.01 1.91 -3.65
C LYS A 42 8.71 2.85 -2.68
N GLY A 43 8.84 2.42 -1.43
CA GLY A 43 9.67 3.10 -0.43
C GLY A 43 11.11 2.62 -0.45
N ASP A 44 11.97 3.31 0.31
CA ASP A 44 13.35 2.89 0.53
C ASP A 44 13.42 1.89 1.70
N LYS A 45 14.47 1.06 1.73
CA LYS A 45 14.69 0.11 2.83
C LYS A 45 14.94 0.79 4.18
N LYS A 46 15.56 1.97 4.18
CA LYS A 46 15.83 2.77 5.39
C LYS A 46 14.72 3.77 5.67
N VAL A 47 14.02 4.22 4.62
CA VAL A 47 12.95 5.21 4.70
C VAL A 47 11.72 4.66 3.99
N PRO A 48 10.87 3.88 4.67
CA PRO A 48 9.68 3.34 4.05
C PRO A 48 8.74 4.48 3.65
N LEU A 49 7.97 4.27 2.59
CA LEU A 49 6.95 5.22 2.16
C LEU A 49 5.75 5.12 3.11
N VAL A 50 5.39 6.21 3.79
CA VAL A 50 4.25 6.23 4.72
C VAL A 50 3.06 6.94 4.09
N ILE A 51 1.89 6.29 4.11
CA ILE A 51 0.63 6.85 3.66
C ILE A 51 -0.30 7.06 4.85
N ASP A 52 -0.69 8.32 5.09
CA ASP A 52 -1.61 8.72 6.16
C ASP A 52 -3.01 8.13 6.04
N LYS A 53 -3.69 8.02 7.19
CA LYS A 53 -5.04 7.47 7.32
C LYS A 53 -6.06 8.10 6.37
N ASN A 54 -7.03 7.29 5.94
CA ASN A 54 -8.18 7.70 5.11
C ASN A 54 -7.82 8.38 3.78
N ARG A 55 -6.66 8.04 3.18
CA ARG A 55 -6.28 8.47 1.83
C ARG A 55 -6.62 7.44 0.78
N THR A 56 -6.97 7.91 -0.41
CA THR A 56 -7.11 7.11 -1.63
C THR A 56 -6.04 7.55 -2.62
N ILE A 57 -5.27 6.60 -3.14
CA ILE A 57 -4.14 6.84 -4.06
C ILE A 57 -4.29 5.99 -5.31
#